data_AF-A0A440I5W0-F1
#
_entry.id   AF-A0A440I5W0-F1
#
_cell.length_a   1.000
_cell.length_b   1.000
_cell.length_c   1.000
_cell.angle_alpha   90.00
_cell.angle_beta   90.00
_cell.angle_gamma   90.00
#
_symmetry.space_group_name_H-M   'P 1'
#
loop_
_entity.id
_entity.type
_entity.pdbx_description
1 polymer ?
#
loop_
_entity_poly.entity_id
_entity_poly.type
_entity_poly.pdbx_seq_one_letter_code
_entity_poly.pdbx_strand_id
1 'polypeptide(L)'
;MTCFLCLQCGVQFAAAAAPPDHCPICEDERQYVRWEGQAWITPEELAAGHRIVIKDDAGVLALGIEPRFAIGQRALLAQTPHGNVLWDCISMVSDEAVAEINRRGGLAAIAISHCHYYSAMVEWSEAFGGVPIYLHADDRQWIMRPHPAVVSWEGETRALNPSLTLIRCGGHFAGGQVLHWKRAGGDAILAGDILQVTPTRRHVSFMYSYPNYIPLNAAKVVGIKAALEPFAFDHIYGAWWNQNVIGDAKTAFAGSVARYLAAIA
;
A
#
# COMPACT_ATOMS: atom_id res chain seq x y z
N MET A 1 -19.66 8.60 -18.15
CA MET A 1 -19.19 7.32 -17.59
C MET A 1 -18.48 7.64 -16.29
N THR A 2 -18.57 6.77 -15.30
CA THR A 2 -18.11 7.01 -13.93
C THR A 2 -17.11 5.93 -13.52
N CYS A 3 -16.01 6.34 -12.87
CA CYS A 3 -15.05 5.43 -12.26
C CYS A 3 -15.51 5.09 -10.83
N PHE A 4 -16.30 4.03 -10.69
CA PHE A 4 -16.85 3.60 -9.40
C PHE A 4 -15.78 3.03 -8.46
N LEU A 5 -15.95 3.27 -7.17
CA LEU A 5 -15.14 2.69 -6.10
C LEU A 5 -15.92 1.55 -5.44
N CYS A 6 -15.28 0.39 -5.27
CA CYS A 6 -15.88 -0.67 -4.47
C CYS A 6 -15.98 -0.21 -3.00
N LEU A 7 -17.16 -0.26 -2.40
CA LEU A 7 -17.37 0.24 -1.04
C LEU A 7 -16.55 -0.52 0.02
N GLN A 8 -16.21 -1.78 -0.27
CA GLN A 8 -15.48 -2.68 0.64
C GLN A 8 -13.96 -2.47 0.63
N CYS A 9 -13.32 -2.65 -0.53
CA CYS A 9 -11.86 -2.48 -0.65
C CYS A 9 -11.41 -1.07 -1.04
N GLY A 10 -12.32 -0.22 -1.51
CA GLY A 10 -12.02 1.14 -1.93
C GLY A 10 -11.25 1.25 -3.25
N VAL A 11 -11.08 0.15 -3.99
CA VAL A 11 -10.42 0.14 -5.31
C VAL A 11 -11.35 0.73 -6.37
N GLN A 12 -10.80 1.61 -7.19
CA GLN A 12 -11.50 2.26 -8.28
C GLN A 12 -11.41 1.42 -9.56
N PHE A 13 -12.52 1.37 -10.29
CA PHE A 13 -12.64 0.62 -11.53
C PHE A 13 -12.66 1.56 -12.73
N ALA A 14 -12.39 1.00 -13.92
CA ALA A 14 -12.50 1.73 -15.18
C ALA A 14 -13.88 2.39 -15.34
N ALA A 15 -13.91 3.50 -16.08
CA ALA A 15 -15.15 4.24 -16.30
C ALA A 15 -16.22 3.35 -16.95
N ALA A 16 -17.43 3.35 -16.40
CA ALA A 16 -18.57 2.58 -16.89
C ALA A 16 -19.86 3.42 -16.82
N ALA A 17 -20.93 2.98 -17.49
CA ALA A 17 -22.25 3.62 -17.38
C ALA A 17 -22.99 3.23 -16.10
N ALA A 18 -22.70 2.05 -15.58
CA ALA A 18 -23.23 1.48 -14.34
C ALA A 18 -22.07 0.85 -13.55
N PRO A 19 -22.19 0.69 -12.22
CA PRO A 19 -21.17 0.00 -11.44
C PRO A 19 -20.99 -1.45 -11.90
N PRO A 20 -19.77 -2.04 -11.77
CA PRO A 20 -19.55 -3.44 -12.09
C PRO A 20 -20.41 -4.39 -11.23
N ASP A 21 -20.76 -5.56 -11.76
CA ASP A 21 -21.55 -6.55 -11.00
C ASP A 21 -20.74 -7.17 -9.85
N HIS A 22 -19.42 -7.30 -10.03
CA HIS A 22 -18.51 -8.00 -9.13
C HIS A 22 -17.24 -7.17 -8.89
N CYS A 23 -16.65 -7.33 -7.70
CA CYS A 23 -15.30 -6.85 -7.42
C CYS A 23 -14.35 -8.06 -7.30
N PRO A 24 -13.54 -8.37 -8.34
CA PRO A 24 -12.64 -9.53 -8.32
C PRO A 24 -11.67 -9.54 -7.13
N ILE A 25 -11.31 -8.36 -6.62
CA ILE A 25 -10.46 -8.22 -5.44
C ILE A 25 -11.20 -8.64 -4.15
N CYS A 26 -12.49 -8.32 -4.03
CA CYS A 26 -13.30 -8.69 -2.86
C CYS A 26 -13.80 -10.14 -2.90
N GLU A 27 -13.94 -10.72 -4.09
CA GLU A 27 -14.30 -12.13 -4.27
C GLU A 27 -13.13 -13.08 -4.08
N ASP A 28 -11.90 -12.56 -4.15
CA ASP A 28 -10.71 -13.31 -3.77
C ASP A 28 -10.69 -13.59 -2.25
N GLU A 29 -10.26 -14.79 -1.85
CA GLU A 29 -10.25 -15.24 -0.45
C GLU A 29 -9.32 -14.44 0.47
N ARG A 30 -8.50 -13.55 -0.09
CA ARG A 30 -7.66 -12.61 0.66
C ARG A 30 -8.40 -11.34 1.06
N GLN A 31 -9.66 -11.24 0.64
CA GLN A 31 -10.64 -10.24 1.03
C GLN A 31 -12.00 -10.92 1.25
N TYR A 32 -13.05 -10.11 1.29
CA TYR A 32 -14.44 -10.56 1.34
C TYR A 32 -15.33 -9.52 0.68
N VAL A 33 -16.49 -9.96 0.20
CA VAL A 33 -17.62 -9.09 -0.17
C VAL A 33 -18.38 -8.73 1.11
N ARG A 34 -18.91 -7.50 1.19
CA ARG A 34 -19.72 -7.06 2.33
C ARG A 34 -20.87 -8.03 2.62
N TRP A 35 -21.32 -8.04 3.86
CA TRP A 35 -22.45 -8.87 4.30
C TRP A 35 -23.76 -8.50 3.61
N GLU A 36 -23.95 -7.22 3.28
CA GLU A 36 -25.11 -6.74 2.52
C GLU A 36 -24.97 -6.94 1.00
N GLY A 37 -23.87 -7.55 0.54
CA GLY A 37 -23.56 -7.77 -0.87
C GLY A 37 -22.65 -6.71 -1.49
N GLN A 38 -22.32 -6.91 -2.77
CA GLN A 38 -21.45 -6.01 -3.52
C GLN A 38 -22.09 -4.62 -3.63
N ALA A 39 -21.31 -3.59 -3.32
CA ALA A 39 -21.77 -2.21 -3.32
C ALA A 39 -20.68 -1.27 -3.83
N TRP A 40 -21.12 -0.13 -4.35
CA TRP A 40 -20.29 0.83 -5.04
C TRP A 40 -20.63 2.25 -4.60
N ILE A 41 -19.68 3.15 -4.72
CA ILE A 41 -19.83 4.57 -4.45
C ILE A 41 -19.13 5.36 -5.55
N THR A 42 -19.62 6.55 -5.88
CA THR A 42 -18.90 7.47 -6.77
C THR A 42 -17.87 8.31 -5.99
N PRO A 43 -16.85 8.87 -6.66
CA PRO A 43 -15.93 9.81 -6.02
C PRO A 43 -16.64 11.01 -5.38
N GLU A 44 -17.69 11.52 -6.02
CA GLU A 44 -18.47 12.67 -5.53
C GLU A 44 -19.26 12.33 -4.26
N GLU A 45 -19.91 11.16 -4.22
CA GLU A 45 -20.61 10.66 -3.04
C GLU A 45 -19.66 10.44 -1.86
N LEU A 46 -18.46 9.90 -2.13
CA LEU A 46 -17.43 9.73 -1.12
C LEU A 46 -16.99 11.09 -0.55
N ALA A 47 -16.69 12.05 -1.42
CA ALA A 47 -16.25 13.40 -1.04
C ALA A 47 -17.32 14.20 -0.28
N ALA A 48 -18.60 13.93 -0.48
CA ALA A 48 -19.68 14.61 0.24
C ALA A 48 -19.71 14.29 1.75
N GLY A 49 -19.20 13.12 2.15
CA GLY A 49 -19.24 12.65 3.55
C GLY A 49 -17.87 12.44 4.20
N HIS A 50 -16.78 12.57 3.45
CA HIS A 50 -15.44 12.21 3.89
C HIS A 50 -14.42 13.28 3.50
N ARG A 51 -13.32 13.34 4.24
CA ARG A 51 -12.19 14.24 3.99
C ARG A 51 -10.86 13.50 4.13
N ILE A 52 -9.83 14.01 3.47
CA ILE A 52 -8.46 13.56 3.72
C ILE A 52 -7.97 14.19 5.02
N VAL A 53 -7.38 13.37 5.88
CA VAL A 53 -6.61 13.82 7.04
C VAL A 53 -5.14 13.64 6.76
N ILE A 54 -4.40 14.73 6.90
CA ILE A 54 -2.96 14.82 6.63
C ILE A 54 -2.27 15.11 7.96
N LYS A 55 -1.34 14.25 8.37
CA LYS A 55 -0.56 14.46 9.59
C LYS A 55 0.76 13.72 9.56
N ASP A 56 1.68 14.16 10.41
CA ASP A 56 2.88 13.39 10.73
C ASP A 56 2.51 12.12 11.50
N ASP A 57 3.09 10.99 11.12
CA ASP A 57 3.15 9.80 11.95
C ASP A 57 4.58 9.26 11.99
N ALA A 58 5.24 9.52 13.12
CA ALA A 58 6.62 9.14 13.38
C ALA A 58 7.60 9.68 12.32
N GLY A 59 7.49 10.98 12.00
CA GLY A 59 8.40 11.68 11.09
C GLY A 59 8.09 11.47 9.61
N VAL A 60 6.95 10.85 9.28
CA VAL A 60 6.50 10.61 7.91
C VAL A 60 5.13 11.24 7.72
N LEU A 61 4.99 12.06 6.67
CA LEU A 61 3.69 12.61 6.30
C LEU A 61 2.79 11.47 5.80
N ALA A 62 1.63 11.34 6.39
CA ALA A 62 0.66 10.32 6.06
C ALA A 62 -0.71 10.95 5.75
N LEU A 63 -1.44 10.31 4.84
CA LEU A 63 -2.75 10.74 4.37
C LEU A 63 -3.74 9.61 4.56
N GLY A 64 -4.81 9.84 5.31
CA GLY A 64 -5.91 8.87 5.49
C GLY A 64 -7.26 9.53 5.22
N ILE A 65 -8.34 8.74 5.27
CA ILE A 65 -9.71 9.23 5.06
C ILE A 65 -10.48 9.21 6.39
N GLU A 66 -11.17 10.30 6.72
CA GLU A 66 -12.11 10.39 7.84
C GLU A 66 -13.51 10.84 7.37
N PRO A 67 -14.61 10.20 7.82
CA PRO A 67 -14.66 8.96 8.61
C PRO A 67 -13.93 7.77 7.93
N ARG A 68 -13.70 6.67 8.65
CA ARG A 68 -13.01 5.51 8.06
C ARG A 68 -13.78 5.02 6.83
N PHE A 69 -13.13 5.00 5.68
CA PHE A 69 -13.67 4.45 4.44
C PHE A 69 -12.95 3.15 4.05
N ALA A 70 -13.71 2.17 3.57
CA ALA A 70 -13.21 0.88 3.10
C ALA A 70 -12.23 0.25 4.12
N ILE A 71 -11.06 -0.18 3.65
CA ILE A 71 -10.03 -0.82 4.49
C ILE A 71 -9.54 0.14 5.58
N GLY A 72 -9.48 1.45 5.32
CA GLY A 72 -9.07 2.46 6.30
C GLY A 72 -7.56 2.66 6.39
N GLN A 73 -6.84 2.37 5.30
CA GLN A 73 -5.41 2.60 5.16
C GLN A 73 -5.03 4.07 5.14
N ARG A 74 -3.72 4.31 5.23
CA ARG A 74 -3.12 5.59 4.88
C ARG A 74 -2.09 5.42 3.76
N ALA A 75 -1.92 6.46 2.97
CA ALA A 75 -0.78 6.61 2.09
C ALA A 75 0.36 7.31 2.83
N LEU A 76 1.61 7.04 2.47
CA LEU A 76 2.81 7.61 3.08
C LEU A 76 3.65 8.36 2.04
N LEU A 77 4.09 9.58 2.35
CA LEU A 77 4.97 10.34 1.47
C LEU A 77 6.45 10.06 1.79
N ALA A 78 7.10 9.28 0.94
CA ALA A 78 8.55 9.06 0.99
C ALA A 78 9.28 10.26 0.37
N GLN A 79 9.73 11.19 1.22
CA GLN A 79 10.39 12.42 0.79
C GLN A 79 11.87 12.19 0.51
N THR A 80 12.36 12.63 -0.66
CA THR A 80 13.77 12.45 -1.03
C THR A 80 14.28 13.66 -1.83
N PRO A 81 15.61 13.94 -1.80
CA PRO A 81 16.18 14.99 -2.66
C PRO A 81 16.15 14.64 -4.16
N HIS A 82 15.74 13.42 -4.52
CA HIS A 82 15.69 12.91 -5.90
C HIS A 82 14.26 12.75 -6.43
N GLY A 83 13.28 13.34 -5.74
CA GLY A 83 11.84 13.22 -6.04
C GLY A 83 11.11 12.35 -5.02
N ASN A 84 9.92 12.78 -4.63
CA ASN A 84 9.13 12.06 -3.64
C ASN A 84 8.31 10.95 -4.29
N VAL A 85 8.02 9.91 -3.52
CA VAL A 85 7.12 8.83 -3.92
C VAL A 85 5.97 8.72 -2.94
N LEU A 86 4.74 8.65 -3.45
CA LEU A 86 3.60 8.27 -2.64
C LEU A 86 3.55 6.74 -2.55
N TRP A 87 3.66 6.22 -1.33
CA TRP A 87 3.57 4.80 -1.03
C TRP A 87 2.15 4.41 -0.63
N ASP A 88 1.62 3.40 -1.30
CA ASP A 88 0.20 3.01 -1.28
C ASP A 88 -0.72 4.20 -1.67
N CYS A 89 -2.02 3.95 -1.84
CA CYS A 89 -2.99 4.99 -2.14
C CYS A 89 -4.20 4.91 -1.22
N ILE A 90 -4.92 6.03 -1.15
CA ILE A 90 -6.26 6.13 -0.56
C ILE A 90 -7.29 6.43 -1.65
N SER A 91 -8.55 6.16 -1.37
CA SER A 91 -9.66 6.19 -2.34
C SER A 91 -10.17 7.57 -2.72
N MET A 92 -9.47 8.65 -2.34
CA MET A 92 -9.85 10.02 -2.68
C MET A 92 -8.60 10.89 -2.88
N VAL A 93 -8.76 11.94 -3.68
CA VAL A 93 -7.79 13.03 -3.87
C VAL A 93 -8.47 14.34 -3.50
N SER A 94 -7.74 15.29 -2.91
CA SER A 94 -8.24 16.64 -2.64
C SER A 94 -7.19 17.69 -2.99
N ASP A 95 -7.64 18.89 -3.35
CA ASP A 95 -6.75 20.02 -3.64
C ASP A 95 -5.83 20.35 -2.46
N GLU A 96 -6.34 20.23 -1.23
CA GLU A 96 -5.56 20.43 -0.01
C GLU A 96 -4.40 19.43 0.09
N ALA A 97 -4.66 18.15 -0.17
CA ALA A 97 -3.62 17.11 -0.14
C ALA A 97 -2.60 17.30 -1.26
N VAL A 98 -3.05 17.65 -2.47
CA VAL A 98 -2.16 17.95 -3.59
C VAL A 98 -1.29 19.16 -3.27
N ALA A 99 -1.87 20.23 -2.73
CA ALA A 99 -1.14 21.44 -2.35
C ALA A 99 -0.07 21.16 -1.28
N GLU A 100 -0.38 20.34 -0.26
CA GLU A 100 0.58 20.00 0.79
C GLU A 100 1.73 19.13 0.28
N ILE A 101 1.48 18.19 -0.64
CA ILE A 101 2.55 17.42 -1.27
C ILE A 101 3.38 18.31 -2.22
N ASN A 102 2.76 19.22 -2.98
CA ASN A 102 3.48 20.16 -3.84
C ASN A 102 4.39 21.10 -3.05
N ARG A 103 3.95 21.58 -1.87
CA ARG A 103 4.78 22.33 -0.93
C ARG A 103 6.03 21.57 -0.47
N ARG A 104 6.04 20.24 -0.61
CA ARG A 104 7.15 19.35 -0.24
C ARG A 104 7.96 18.86 -1.44
N GLY A 105 7.72 19.41 -2.63
CA GLY A 105 8.44 19.06 -3.86
C GLY A 105 7.66 18.17 -4.83
N GLY A 106 6.35 17.97 -4.61
CA GLY A 106 5.48 17.21 -5.53
C GLY A 106 5.74 15.71 -5.47
N LEU A 107 5.27 14.97 -6.49
CA LEU A 107 5.53 13.54 -6.68
C LEU A 107 6.35 13.31 -7.94
N ALA A 108 7.31 12.39 -7.86
CA ALA A 108 7.99 11.84 -9.03
C ALA A 108 7.38 10.50 -9.47
N ALA A 109 6.78 9.76 -8.55
CA ALA A 109 6.08 8.50 -8.81
C ALA A 109 5.11 8.13 -7.70
N ILE A 110 4.29 7.12 -7.97
CA ILE A 110 3.48 6.38 -7.00
C ILE A 110 3.98 4.93 -7.01
N ALA A 111 4.07 4.29 -5.85
CA ALA A 111 4.36 2.87 -5.74
C ALA A 111 3.45 2.23 -4.69
N ILE A 112 2.95 1.04 -4.97
CA ILE A 112 1.85 0.46 -4.19
C ILE A 112 2.15 -1.00 -3.87
N SER A 113 1.99 -1.39 -2.60
CA SER A 113 2.39 -2.70 -2.10
C SER A 113 1.64 -3.86 -2.76
N HIS A 114 0.32 -3.76 -2.94
CA HIS A 114 -0.53 -4.76 -3.57
C HIS A 114 -1.95 -4.22 -3.86
N CYS A 115 -2.81 -5.03 -4.46
CA CYS A 115 -4.07 -4.57 -5.07
C CYS A 115 -5.10 -3.96 -4.12
N HIS A 116 -5.09 -4.30 -2.83
CA HIS A 116 -5.97 -3.67 -1.85
C HIS A 116 -5.73 -2.16 -1.71
N TYR A 117 -4.56 -1.68 -2.10
CA TYR A 117 -4.17 -0.28 -2.03
C TYR A 117 -4.06 0.41 -3.36
N TYR A 118 -4.53 -0.21 -4.44
CA TYR A 118 -4.62 0.46 -5.74
C TYR A 118 -5.60 1.64 -5.67
N SER A 119 -6.67 1.52 -4.86
CA SER A 119 -7.55 2.63 -4.48
C SER A 119 -7.86 3.59 -5.65
N ALA A 120 -7.63 4.89 -5.49
CA ALA A 120 -7.75 5.89 -6.55
C ALA A 120 -6.39 6.25 -7.20
N MET A 121 -5.49 5.27 -7.39
CA MET A 121 -4.12 5.50 -7.88
C MET A 121 -4.03 6.30 -9.18
N VAL A 122 -5.02 6.16 -10.08
CA VAL A 122 -5.04 6.90 -11.33
C VAL A 122 -5.39 8.37 -11.10
N GLU A 123 -6.37 8.66 -10.24
CA GLU A 123 -6.69 10.05 -9.85
C GLU A 123 -5.47 10.71 -9.21
N TRP A 124 -4.76 9.99 -8.33
CA TRP A 124 -3.51 10.47 -7.75
C TRP A 124 -2.44 10.72 -8.80
N SER A 125 -2.28 9.83 -9.78
CA SER A 125 -1.31 10.04 -10.87
C SER A 125 -1.65 11.28 -11.69
N GLU A 126 -2.92 11.41 -12.12
CA GLU A 126 -3.42 12.52 -12.93
C GLU A 126 -3.30 13.87 -12.20
N ALA A 127 -3.59 13.91 -10.90
CA ALA A 127 -3.46 15.11 -10.06
C ALA A 127 -2.01 15.65 -9.96
N PHE A 128 -1.01 14.81 -10.25
CA PHE A 128 0.40 15.19 -10.32
C PHE A 128 0.96 15.18 -11.75
N GLY A 129 0.09 15.29 -12.76
CA GLY A 129 0.51 15.40 -14.16
C GLY A 129 0.83 14.05 -14.83
N GLY A 130 0.26 12.96 -14.35
CA GLY A 130 0.43 11.63 -14.92
C GLY A 130 1.72 10.94 -14.48
N VAL A 131 2.16 11.15 -13.24
CA VAL A 131 3.36 10.48 -12.69
C VAL A 131 3.23 8.96 -12.74
N PRO A 132 4.32 8.22 -13.00
CA PRO A 132 4.26 6.77 -13.13
C PRO A 132 3.79 6.07 -11.84
N ILE A 133 2.95 5.04 -12.02
CA ILE A 133 2.44 4.17 -10.95
C ILE A 133 3.14 2.81 -11.08
N TYR A 134 4.00 2.46 -10.14
CA TYR A 134 4.77 1.22 -10.17
C TYR A 134 4.04 0.07 -9.49
N LEU A 135 3.64 -0.91 -10.29
CA LEU A 135 2.99 -2.15 -9.85
C LEU A 135 3.81 -3.35 -10.34
N HIS A 136 3.95 -4.39 -9.53
CA HIS A 136 4.63 -5.59 -9.99
C HIS A 136 3.77 -6.37 -11.00
N ALA A 137 4.40 -6.88 -12.07
CA ALA A 137 3.70 -7.53 -13.19
C ALA A 137 2.92 -8.80 -12.80
N ASP A 138 3.33 -9.50 -11.75
CA ASP A 138 2.62 -10.68 -11.22
C ASP A 138 1.21 -10.34 -10.72
N ASP A 139 0.97 -9.09 -10.35
CA ASP A 139 -0.31 -8.61 -9.86
C ASP A 139 -1.13 -7.90 -10.95
N ARG A 140 -0.73 -7.99 -12.24
CA ARG A 140 -1.40 -7.30 -13.36
C ARG A 140 -2.91 -7.58 -13.45
N GLN A 141 -3.32 -8.78 -13.08
CA GLN A 141 -4.72 -9.21 -13.13
C GLN A 141 -5.61 -8.43 -12.15
N TRP A 142 -5.02 -7.82 -11.13
CA TRP A 142 -5.72 -7.04 -10.11
C TRP A 142 -5.88 -5.55 -10.48
N ILE A 143 -5.44 -5.14 -11.68
CA ILE A 143 -5.56 -3.77 -12.16
C ILE A 143 -6.96 -3.54 -12.73
N MET A 144 -7.85 -3.02 -11.89
CA MET A 144 -9.26 -2.80 -12.24
C MET A 144 -9.51 -1.53 -13.08
N ARG A 145 -8.55 -0.59 -13.06
CA ARG A 145 -8.52 0.61 -13.90
C ARG A 145 -7.19 0.67 -14.66
N PRO A 146 -7.09 0.09 -15.86
CA PRO A 146 -5.92 0.25 -16.72
C PRO A 146 -5.66 1.72 -17.05
N HIS A 147 -4.39 2.13 -17.06
CA HIS A 147 -4.01 3.51 -17.35
C HIS A 147 -2.58 3.58 -17.90
N PRO A 148 -2.25 4.49 -18.85
CA PRO A 148 -0.91 4.60 -19.44
C PRO A 148 0.21 4.91 -18.43
N ALA A 149 -0.12 5.52 -17.29
CA ALA A 149 0.85 5.79 -16.23
C ALA A 149 1.26 4.53 -15.45
N VAL A 150 0.53 3.40 -15.60
CA VAL A 150 0.87 2.16 -14.90
C VAL A 150 2.12 1.54 -15.53
N VAL A 151 3.18 1.46 -14.75
CA VAL A 151 4.43 0.78 -15.07
C VAL A 151 4.41 -0.59 -14.39
N SER A 152 4.15 -1.62 -15.20
CA SER A 152 4.30 -3.01 -14.78
C SER A 152 5.78 -3.37 -14.77
N TRP A 153 6.37 -3.55 -13.59
CA TRP A 153 7.79 -3.92 -13.45
C TRP A 153 7.95 -5.40 -13.08
N GLU A 154 9.09 -5.97 -13.44
CA GLU A 154 9.42 -7.39 -13.25
C GLU A 154 10.74 -7.55 -12.49
N GLY A 155 10.91 -8.73 -11.86
CA GLY A 155 12.11 -9.11 -11.14
C GLY A 155 11.97 -8.95 -9.62
N GLU A 156 13.09 -9.06 -8.89
CA GLU A 156 13.05 -9.05 -7.43
C GLU A 156 13.18 -7.64 -6.85
N THR A 157 13.87 -6.72 -7.54
CA THR A 157 14.04 -5.34 -7.09
C THR A 157 13.96 -4.34 -8.23
N ARG A 158 13.49 -3.13 -7.93
CA ARG A 158 13.45 -2.01 -8.87
C ARG A 158 13.81 -0.70 -8.16
N ALA A 159 14.96 -0.13 -8.51
CA ALA A 159 15.30 1.21 -8.07
C ALA A 159 14.38 2.25 -8.74
N LEU A 160 13.77 3.11 -7.94
CA LEU A 160 12.99 4.26 -8.42
C LEU A 160 13.88 5.51 -8.50
N ASN A 161 14.77 5.67 -7.52
CA ASN A 161 15.80 6.70 -7.46
C ASN A 161 16.93 6.24 -6.51
N PRO A 162 18.00 7.03 -6.26
CA PRO A 162 19.10 6.61 -5.39
C PRO A 162 18.72 6.26 -3.94
N SER A 163 17.57 6.77 -3.46
CA SER A 163 17.08 6.58 -2.10
C SER A 163 15.97 5.54 -1.99
N LEU A 164 15.32 5.15 -3.09
CA LEU A 164 14.08 4.38 -3.09
C LEU A 164 14.20 3.14 -3.96
N THR A 165 13.99 1.97 -3.37
CA THR A 165 14.03 0.68 -4.06
C THR A 165 12.82 -0.16 -3.70
N LEU A 166 12.06 -0.57 -4.73
CA LEU A 166 11.01 -1.56 -4.59
C LEU A 166 11.61 -2.95 -4.47
N ILE A 167 11.01 -3.77 -3.60
CA ILE A 167 11.43 -5.14 -3.33
C ILE A 167 10.21 -6.02 -3.43
N ARG A 168 10.22 -7.00 -4.35
CA ARG A 168 9.18 -8.02 -4.44
C ARG A 168 9.38 -9.01 -3.31
N CYS A 169 8.40 -9.08 -2.42
CA CYS A 169 8.37 -10.00 -1.28
C CYS A 169 7.41 -11.17 -1.54
N GLY A 170 6.36 -10.93 -2.33
CA GLY A 170 5.27 -11.86 -2.53
C GLY A 170 4.50 -12.15 -1.24
N GLY A 171 3.96 -13.36 -1.14
CA GLY A 171 3.28 -13.84 0.08
C GLY A 171 1.79 -13.55 0.06
N HIS A 172 1.37 -12.39 0.55
CA HIS A 172 -0.04 -11.98 0.56
C HIS A 172 -0.60 -11.90 -0.87
N PHE A 173 0.14 -11.27 -1.78
CA PHE A 173 -0.07 -11.34 -3.22
C PHE A 173 1.21 -11.75 -3.92
N ALA A 174 1.12 -12.29 -5.14
CA ALA A 174 2.29 -12.79 -5.85
C ALA A 174 3.29 -11.66 -6.17
N GLY A 175 2.77 -10.51 -6.60
CA GLY A 175 3.52 -9.28 -6.83
C GLY A 175 3.67 -8.38 -5.61
N GLY A 176 3.26 -8.85 -4.42
CA GLY A 176 3.32 -8.08 -3.18
C GLY A 176 4.72 -7.51 -2.94
N GLN A 177 4.81 -6.19 -2.77
CA GLN A 177 6.08 -5.46 -2.69
C GLN A 177 6.15 -4.55 -1.47
N VAL A 178 7.37 -4.22 -1.05
CA VAL A 178 7.66 -3.18 -0.07
C VAL A 178 8.59 -2.13 -0.67
N LEU A 179 8.63 -0.93 -0.09
CA LEU A 179 9.56 0.12 -0.49
C LEU A 179 10.66 0.28 0.56
N HIS A 180 11.91 0.02 0.16
CA HIS A 180 13.09 0.41 0.93
C HIS A 180 13.41 1.89 0.68
N TRP A 181 13.55 2.63 1.77
CA TRP A 181 13.82 4.06 1.78
C TRP A 181 15.07 4.39 2.58
N LYS A 182 16.15 4.72 1.85
CA LYS A 182 17.41 5.22 2.40
C LYS A 182 17.29 6.68 2.79
N ARG A 183 17.57 7.01 4.05
CA ARG A 183 17.43 8.38 4.57
C ARG A 183 18.28 8.64 5.81
N ALA A 184 18.50 9.93 6.09
CA ALA A 184 19.07 10.35 7.37
C ALA A 184 18.15 9.95 8.53
N GLY A 185 18.72 9.55 9.67
CA GLY A 185 17.96 9.07 10.82
C GLY A 185 17.55 7.59 10.76
N GLY A 186 18.05 6.84 9.78
CA GLY A 186 17.88 5.40 9.65
C GLY A 186 16.97 5.03 8.49
N ASP A 187 17.38 3.98 7.77
CA ASP A 187 16.67 3.46 6.62
C ASP A 187 15.31 2.89 7.05
N ALA A 188 14.33 2.91 6.16
CA ALA A 188 12.97 2.47 6.45
C ALA A 188 12.44 1.48 5.41
N ILE A 189 11.54 0.61 5.85
CA ILE A 189 10.64 -0.15 4.98
C ILE A 189 9.23 0.44 5.09
N LEU A 190 8.63 0.79 3.97
CA LEU A 190 7.20 1.05 3.88
C LEU A 190 6.54 -0.25 3.41
N ALA A 191 5.72 -0.85 4.26
CA ALA A 191 5.40 -2.27 4.15
C ALA A 191 4.02 -2.59 3.55
N GLY A 192 3.07 -1.67 3.65
CA GLY A 192 1.66 -2.04 3.52
C GLY A 192 1.34 -3.19 4.48
N ASP A 193 0.74 -4.27 3.95
CA ASP A 193 0.33 -5.44 4.74
C ASP A 193 1.22 -6.66 4.46
N ILE A 194 2.20 -6.49 3.57
CA ILE A 194 3.21 -7.51 3.28
C ILE A 194 4.00 -7.83 4.56
N LEU A 195 4.30 -6.79 5.34
CA LEU A 195 4.78 -6.89 6.73
C LEU A 195 3.79 -6.16 7.64
N GLN A 196 2.76 -6.84 8.12
CA GLN A 196 1.77 -6.18 8.97
C GLN A 196 2.39 -5.83 10.32
N VAL A 197 2.62 -4.55 10.58
CA VAL A 197 3.02 -4.09 11.91
C VAL A 197 1.90 -4.36 12.90
N THR A 198 2.20 -5.15 13.92
CA THR A 198 1.21 -5.53 14.94
C THR A 198 1.01 -4.40 15.97
N PRO A 199 -0.10 -4.40 16.75
CA PRO A 199 -0.35 -3.38 17.78
C PRO A 199 0.76 -3.24 18.83
N THR A 200 1.60 -4.26 19.01
CA THR A 200 2.78 -4.19 19.90
C THR A 200 3.83 -3.20 19.42
N ARG A 201 3.82 -2.82 18.13
CA ARG A 201 4.80 -1.92 17.49
C ARG A 201 6.25 -2.37 17.63
N ARG A 202 6.44 -3.66 17.90
CA ARG A 202 7.75 -4.33 18.06
C ARG A 202 7.85 -5.61 17.22
N HIS A 203 6.78 -5.97 16.53
CA HIS A 203 6.70 -7.17 15.72
C HIS A 203 5.89 -6.90 14.46
N VAL A 204 6.21 -7.64 13.41
CA VAL A 204 5.36 -7.80 12.24
C VAL A 204 4.73 -9.19 12.22
N SER A 205 3.65 -9.35 11.46
CA SER A 205 3.06 -10.64 11.14
C SER A 205 2.91 -10.81 9.63
N PHE A 206 2.56 -12.02 9.20
CA PHE A 206 2.43 -12.41 7.81
C PHE A 206 1.12 -13.18 7.65
N MET A 207 0.30 -12.82 6.66
CA MET A 207 -0.92 -13.58 6.38
C MET A 207 -1.09 -13.74 4.88
N TYR A 208 -1.62 -14.90 4.50
CA TYR A 208 -2.13 -15.07 3.14
C TYR A 208 -3.43 -14.27 3.02
N SER A 209 -4.34 -14.37 4.00
CA SER A 209 -5.57 -13.57 4.08
C SER A 209 -5.74 -13.00 5.49
N TYR A 210 -5.67 -11.68 5.63
CA TYR A 210 -5.94 -11.02 6.91
C TYR A 210 -7.42 -11.10 7.33
N PRO A 211 -8.40 -10.80 6.45
CA PRO A 211 -9.81 -10.82 6.84
C PRO A 211 -10.33 -12.21 7.22
N ASN A 212 -9.78 -13.27 6.59
CA ASN A 212 -10.18 -14.66 6.86
C ASN A 212 -9.20 -15.40 7.78
N TYR A 213 -8.24 -14.68 8.35
CA TYR A 213 -7.23 -15.20 9.27
C TYR A 213 -6.42 -16.41 8.75
N ILE A 214 -6.15 -16.45 7.44
CA ILE A 214 -5.36 -17.54 6.82
C ILE A 214 -3.87 -17.21 6.95
N PRO A 215 -3.08 -18.02 7.68
CA PRO A 215 -1.65 -17.79 7.82
C PRO A 215 -0.92 -17.94 6.49
N LEU A 216 0.15 -17.18 6.32
CA LEU A 216 1.08 -17.37 5.22
C LEU A 216 1.97 -18.58 5.51
N ASN A 217 2.21 -19.44 4.52
CA ASN A 217 3.02 -20.63 4.75
C ASN A 217 4.51 -20.32 5.02
N ALA A 218 5.20 -21.27 5.65
CA ALA A 218 6.59 -21.15 6.06
C ALA A 218 7.54 -20.79 4.90
N ALA A 219 7.39 -21.43 3.73
CA ALA A 219 8.26 -21.19 2.58
C ALA A 219 8.17 -19.74 2.08
N LYS A 220 6.97 -19.15 2.08
CA LYS A 220 6.77 -17.75 1.70
C LYS A 220 7.35 -16.79 2.72
N VAL A 221 7.19 -17.05 4.03
CA VAL A 221 7.80 -16.22 5.08
C VAL A 221 9.34 -16.26 5.01
N VAL A 222 9.93 -17.43 4.76
CA VAL A 222 11.38 -17.55 4.52
C VAL A 222 11.82 -16.78 3.28
N GLY A 223 11.02 -16.80 2.20
CA GLY A 223 11.26 -16.00 1.00
C GLY A 223 11.28 -14.50 1.28
N ILE A 224 10.30 -13.99 2.05
CA ILE A 224 10.25 -12.58 2.47
C ILE A 224 11.50 -12.21 3.28
N LYS A 225 11.92 -13.08 4.21
CA LYS A 225 13.16 -12.87 4.96
C LYS A 225 14.36 -12.75 4.02
N ALA A 226 14.51 -13.67 3.08
CA ALA A 226 15.61 -13.66 2.12
C ALA A 226 15.62 -12.41 1.24
N ALA A 227 14.46 -11.94 0.77
CA ALA A 227 14.33 -10.74 -0.04
C ALA A 227 14.78 -9.47 0.70
N LEU A 228 14.52 -9.40 2.01
CA LEU A 228 14.86 -8.25 2.85
C LEU A 228 16.24 -8.34 3.51
N GLU A 229 16.88 -9.51 3.53
CA GLU A 229 18.20 -9.73 4.12
C GLU A 229 19.24 -8.68 3.65
N PRO A 230 19.37 -8.35 2.35
CA PRO A 230 20.41 -7.44 1.85
C PRO A 230 20.22 -5.96 2.22
N PHE A 231 19.05 -5.58 2.73
CA PHE A 231 18.69 -4.18 2.97
C PHE A 231 18.83 -3.82 4.45
N ALA A 232 19.54 -2.73 4.74
CA ALA A 232 19.56 -2.15 6.08
C ALA A 232 18.26 -1.38 6.33
N PHE A 233 17.65 -1.51 7.50
CA PHE A 233 16.52 -0.68 7.90
C PHE A 233 16.38 -0.64 9.42
N ASP A 234 16.16 0.55 9.93
CA ASP A 234 15.95 0.85 11.34
C ASP A 234 14.46 1.00 11.67
N HIS A 235 13.63 1.24 10.65
CA HIS A 235 12.20 1.50 10.81
C HIS A 235 11.34 0.67 9.85
N ILE A 236 10.14 0.30 10.28
CA ILE A 236 9.09 -0.25 9.41
C ILE A 236 7.80 0.55 9.66
N TYR A 237 7.24 1.10 8.59
CA TYR A 237 5.94 1.79 8.61
C TYR A 237 4.87 0.89 8.01
N GLY A 238 3.84 0.61 8.80
CA GLY A 238 2.66 -0.16 8.37
C GLY A 238 1.56 0.74 7.81
N ALA A 239 0.54 0.11 7.21
CA ALA A 239 -0.55 0.82 6.56
C ALA A 239 -1.48 1.58 7.52
N TRP A 240 -1.52 1.24 8.82
CA TRP A 240 -2.45 1.86 9.79
C TRP A 240 -1.77 2.94 10.63
N TRP A 241 -2.56 3.92 11.08
CA TRP A 241 -2.10 4.96 11.99
C TRP A 241 -1.43 4.39 13.24
N ASN A 242 -0.26 4.92 13.59
CA ASN A 242 0.54 4.55 14.76
C ASN A 242 1.04 3.09 14.76
N GLN A 243 0.87 2.33 13.69
CA GLN A 243 1.41 0.97 13.56
C GLN A 243 2.75 1.00 12.83
N ASN A 244 3.75 1.51 13.54
CA ASN A 244 5.13 1.60 13.08
C ASN A 244 6.06 0.92 14.08
N VAL A 245 7.08 0.21 13.58
CA VAL A 245 8.25 -0.23 14.36
C VAL A 245 9.34 0.82 14.14
N ILE A 246 9.70 1.55 15.19
CA ILE A 246 10.66 2.67 15.12
C ILE A 246 11.90 2.30 15.93
N GLY A 247 13.06 2.26 15.26
CA GLY A 247 14.33 1.81 15.82
C GLY A 247 14.44 0.28 15.88
N ASP A 248 15.63 -0.23 15.54
CA ASP A 248 15.98 -1.67 15.59
C ASP A 248 15.00 -2.58 14.82
N ALA A 249 14.37 -2.06 13.76
CA ALA A 249 13.32 -2.79 13.05
C ALA A 249 13.83 -4.04 12.33
N LYS A 250 15.11 -4.09 11.94
CA LYS A 250 15.74 -5.30 11.37
C LYS A 250 15.73 -6.47 12.36
N THR A 251 16.07 -6.21 13.63
CA THR A 251 16.03 -7.22 14.71
C THR A 251 14.60 -7.61 15.01
N ALA A 252 13.69 -6.64 15.13
CA ALA A 252 12.26 -6.88 15.31
C ALA A 252 11.67 -7.76 14.20
N PHE A 253 12.05 -7.52 12.95
CA PHE A 253 11.66 -8.32 11.80
C PHE A 253 12.19 -9.76 11.89
N ALA A 254 13.49 -9.94 12.15
CA ALA A 254 14.08 -11.28 12.29
C ALA A 254 13.44 -12.09 13.44
N GLY A 255 13.20 -11.44 14.58
CA GLY A 255 12.49 -12.04 15.71
C GLY A 255 11.04 -12.39 15.36
N SER A 256 10.36 -11.54 14.59
CA SER A 256 8.99 -11.80 14.11
C SER A 256 8.93 -13.00 13.19
N VAL A 257 9.87 -13.15 12.25
CA VAL A 257 9.98 -14.32 11.38
C VAL A 257 10.16 -15.60 12.19
N ALA A 258 11.09 -15.62 13.14
CA ALA A 258 11.34 -16.79 13.98
C ALA A 258 10.10 -17.17 14.82
N ARG A 259 9.46 -16.17 15.44
CA ARG A 259 8.23 -16.37 16.24
C ARG A 259 7.08 -16.90 15.39
N TYR A 260 6.90 -16.35 14.19
CA TYR A 260 5.83 -16.75 13.28
C TYR A 260 6.01 -18.19 12.83
N LEU A 261 7.21 -18.55 12.35
CA LEU A 261 7.53 -19.91 11.90
C LEU A 261 7.34 -20.95 13.01
N ALA A 262 7.73 -20.63 14.24
CA ALA A 262 7.51 -21.52 15.38
C ALA A 262 6.01 -21.72 15.71
N ALA A 263 5.16 -20.73 15.44
CA ALA A 263 3.74 -20.79 15.73
C ALA A 263 2.93 -21.59 14.69
N ILE A 264 3.44 -21.75 13.46
CA ILE A 264 2.78 -22.47 12.36
C ILE A 264 3.45 -23.81 12.02
N ALA A 265 4.41 -24.24 12.84
CA ALA A 265 5.16 -25.49 12.68
C ALA A 265 4.34 -26.73 13.05
#